data_AF-A0A3B0P380-F1
#
_entry.id   AF-A0A3B0P380-F1
#
_cell.length_a   1.000
_cell.length_b   1.000
_cell.length_c   1.000
_cell.angle_alpha   90.00
_cell.angle_beta   90.00
_cell.angle_gamma   90.00
#
_symmetry.space_group_name_H-M   'P 1'
#
loop_
_entity.id
_entity.type
_entity.pdbx_description
1 polymer ?
#
loop_
_entity_poly.entity_id
_entity_poly.type
_entity_poly.pdbx_seq_one_letter_code
_entity_poly.pdbx_strand_id
1 'polypeptide(L)'
;MNDDGTLSNTISAFLKNLIENISSKEIKIEEIKENIISSLKQIDYEKLFTEDFFKKAALAVFDKSVKKDEFEKELQSLYNFLSENLPKLKNSAVRRKRNTSENKENNNFLRKLESIIINALKGLNSSLNKIDHKEISDSITNTITKIIKDQIGKVIKNIDSEIVSNNKLEKIVNIVIENKYFNELISDIITDFLAGKKIESNNIGSIISKILENVSSKLNNDIVNIVKKFTLDEKLINELVTDLIEFLSLEKTNEEDKEFLGKLIKEIINYLAETNYFKTKIIKRTTDFLVSYSKEFDITKPFQW
;
A
#
# COMPACT_ATOMS: atom_id res chain seq x y z
N MET A 1 28.69 -12.86 21.28
CA MET A 1 28.81 -12.00 22.47
C MET A 1 28.47 -10.59 22.02
N ASN A 2 27.49 -10.01 22.70
CA ASN A 2 26.58 -8.98 22.21
C ASN A 2 27.24 -7.64 21.94
N ASP A 3 26.88 -7.04 20.82
CA ASP A 3 27.12 -5.64 20.48
C ASP A 3 26.01 -4.74 21.07
N ASP A 4 25.66 -4.99 22.36
CA ASP A 4 24.70 -4.19 23.15
C ASP A 4 25.19 -2.73 23.37
N GLY A 5 26.42 -2.42 22.94
CA GLY A 5 27.02 -1.09 23.06
C GLY A 5 26.51 -0.07 22.05
N THR A 6 26.01 -0.47 20.88
CA THR A 6 25.71 0.49 19.80
C THR A 6 24.46 1.34 20.06
N LEU A 7 23.34 0.71 20.47
CA LEU A 7 22.10 1.43 20.77
C LEU A 7 22.21 2.24 22.07
N SER A 8 22.82 1.65 23.11
CA SER A 8 23.02 2.31 24.41
C SER A 8 23.93 3.54 24.30
N ASN A 9 25.01 3.45 23.52
CA ASN A 9 25.90 4.60 23.26
C ASN A 9 25.21 5.67 22.41
N THR A 10 24.34 5.27 21.48
CA THR A 10 23.55 6.21 20.65
C THR A 10 22.51 6.95 21.49
N ILE A 11 21.79 6.26 22.38
CA ILE A 11 20.83 6.86 23.31
C ILE A 11 21.56 7.80 24.27
N SER A 12 22.72 7.39 24.78
CA SER A 12 23.55 8.21 25.67
C SER A 12 24.07 9.47 24.98
N ALA A 13 24.47 9.38 23.71
CA ALA A 13 24.88 10.52 22.90
C ALA A 13 23.71 11.47 22.61
N PHE A 14 22.52 10.94 22.30
CA PHE A 14 21.29 11.74 22.12
C PHE A 14 20.94 12.50 23.40
N LEU A 15 20.91 11.80 24.54
CA LEU A 15 20.57 12.41 25.84
C LEU A 15 21.60 13.46 26.25
N LYS A 16 22.89 13.20 26.03
CA LYS A 16 23.96 14.15 26.34
C LYS A 16 23.82 15.44 25.50
N ASN A 17 23.62 15.32 24.19
CA ASN A 17 23.39 16.48 23.31
C ASN A 17 22.10 17.23 23.66
N LEU A 18 21.05 16.53 24.08
CA LEU A 18 19.79 17.16 24.49
C LEU A 18 19.97 17.95 25.80
N ILE A 19 20.67 17.38 26.78
CA ILE A 19 20.92 18.00 28.10
C ILE A 19 21.85 19.21 27.97
N GLU A 20 22.93 19.11 27.21
CA GLU A 20 23.89 20.22 27.00
C GLU A 20 23.20 21.43 26.33
N ASN A 21 22.27 21.18 25.41
CA ASN A 21 21.53 22.24 24.72
C ASN A 21 20.42 22.89 25.56
N ILE A 22 19.73 22.13 26.43
CA ILE A 22 18.67 22.67 27.31
C ILE A 22 19.26 23.55 28.43
N SER A 23 20.49 23.28 28.86
CA SER A 23 21.08 23.91 30.05
C SER A 23 21.59 25.35 29.86
N SER A 24 21.55 25.91 28.64
CA SER A 24 22.34 27.11 28.30
C SER A 24 21.60 28.42 27.99
N LYS A 25 20.25 28.51 28.02
CA LYS A 25 19.50 29.79 27.95
C LYS A 25 17.99 29.62 28.18
N GLU A 26 17.30 30.76 28.37
CA GLU A 26 15.84 30.89 28.47
C GLU A 26 15.14 29.99 27.44
N ILE A 27 14.30 29.06 27.91
CA ILE A 27 13.80 27.94 27.11
C ILE A 27 12.88 28.45 26.00
N LYS A 28 13.42 28.54 24.79
CA LYS A 28 12.63 28.73 23.57
C LYS A 28 12.30 27.36 23.01
N ILE A 29 11.00 27.04 22.94
CA ILE A 29 10.47 25.75 22.47
C ILE A 29 10.99 25.42 21.06
N GLU A 30 11.19 26.45 20.24
CA GLU A 30 11.71 26.36 18.88
C GLU A 30 13.16 25.87 18.84
N GLU A 31 14.03 26.37 19.74
CA GLU A 31 15.42 25.92 19.85
C GLU A 31 15.51 24.47 20.36
N ILE A 32 14.63 24.07 21.30
CA ILE A 32 14.55 22.66 21.75
C ILE A 32 14.14 21.74 20.59
N LYS A 33 13.14 22.13 19.79
CA LYS A 33 12.70 21.35 18.63
C LYS A 33 13.83 21.18 17.61
N GLU A 34 14.56 22.25 17.30
CA GLU A 34 15.69 22.19 16.37
C GLU A 34 16.81 21.29 16.91
N ASN A 35 17.11 21.37 18.21
CA ASN A 35 18.13 20.54 18.86
C ASN A 35 17.75 19.05 18.94
N ILE A 36 16.47 18.73 19.16
CA ILE A 36 15.97 17.36 19.07
C ILE A 36 16.13 16.82 17.65
N ILE A 37 15.71 17.60 16.64
CA ILE A 37 15.77 17.20 15.24
C ILE A 37 17.23 17.01 14.79
N SER A 38 18.13 17.92 15.16
CA SER A 38 19.56 17.81 14.82
C SER A 38 20.20 16.58 15.46
N SER A 39 19.87 16.29 16.71
CA SER A 39 20.36 15.11 17.43
C SER A 39 19.84 13.80 16.82
N LEU A 40 18.57 13.75 16.40
CA LEU A 40 18.01 12.60 15.68
C LEU A 40 18.73 12.37 14.35
N LYS A 41 19.01 13.44 13.58
CA LYS A 41 19.72 13.34 12.29
C LYS A 41 21.15 12.76 12.40
N GLN A 42 21.77 12.85 13.58
CA GLN A 42 23.13 12.34 13.83
C GLN A 42 23.20 10.82 14.05
N ILE A 43 22.06 10.16 14.32
CA ILE A 43 22.02 8.72 14.51
C ILE A 43 22.34 7.99 13.20
N ASP A 44 23.22 7.00 13.27
CA ASP A 44 23.58 6.13 12.13
C ASP A 44 22.55 5.00 11.97
N TYR A 45 21.35 5.39 11.54
CA TYR A 45 20.21 4.48 11.42
C TYR A 45 20.49 3.29 10.49
N GLU A 46 21.34 3.44 9.47
CA GLU A 46 21.64 2.37 8.51
C GLU A 46 22.39 1.20 9.17
N LYS A 47 23.24 1.48 10.17
CA LYS A 47 23.93 0.43 10.94
C LYS A 47 23.02 -0.28 11.94
N LEU A 48 22.02 0.42 12.45
CA LEU A 48 21.07 -0.13 13.43
C LEU A 48 19.99 -0.96 12.73
N PHE A 49 19.41 -0.42 11.66
CA PHE A 49 18.26 -0.97 10.96
C PHE A 49 18.68 -1.71 9.68
N THR A 50 19.43 -2.79 9.87
CA THR A 50 19.91 -3.68 8.79
C THR A 50 18.83 -4.66 8.32
N GLU A 51 19.04 -5.31 7.18
CA GLU A 51 18.16 -6.39 6.70
C GLU A 51 18.00 -7.51 7.75
N ASP A 52 19.10 -7.92 8.39
CA ASP A 52 19.09 -8.96 9.43
C ASP A 52 18.35 -8.50 10.68
N PHE A 53 18.48 -7.23 11.07
CA PHE A 53 17.68 -6.65 12.15
C PHE A 53 16.18 -6.79 11.86
N PHE A 54 15.72 -6.35 10.67
CA PHE A 54 14.30 -6.44 10.33
C PHE A 54 13.82 -7.87 10.19
N LYS A 55 14.65 -8.77 9.66
CA LYS A 55 14.32 -10.21 9.59
C LYS A 55 14.15 -10.80 10.99
N LYS A 56 15.07 -10.54 11.92
CA LYS A 56 14.98 -11.01 13.30
C LYS A 56 13.83 -10.37 14.06
N ALA A 57 13.59 -9.07 13.86
CA ALA A 57 12.46 -8.37 14.47
C ALA A 57 11.14 -8.96 13.98
N ALA A 58 11.01 -9.22 12.67
CA ALA A 58 9.86 -9.89 12.09
C ALA A 58 9.68 -11.27 12.72
N LEU A 59 10.68 -12.14 12.66
CA LEU A 59 10.63 -13.48 13.28
C LEU A 59 10.31 -13.44 14.78
N ALA A 60 10.87 -12.51 15.55
CA ALA A 60 10.60 -12.38 16.98
C ALA A 60 9.18 -11.89 17.30
N VAL A 61 8.60 -11.03 16.44
CA VAL A 61 7.17 -10.70 16.51
C VAL A 61 6.34 -11.91 16.12
N PHE A 62 6.83 -12.73 15.18
CA PHE A 62 6.09 -13.88 14.65
C PHE A 62 6.14 -15.14 15.51
N ASP A 63 7.17 -15.30 16.34
CA ASP A 63 7.36 -16.40 17.29
C ASP A 63 6.60 -16.18 18.60
N LYS A 64 6.28 -14.92 18.92
CA LYS A 64 5.41 -14.61 20.05
C LYS A 64 3.97 -14.93 19.65
N SER A 65 3.20 -15.50 20.57
CA SER A 65 1.74 -15.69 20.46
C SER A 65 0.99 -14.35 20.49
N VAL A 66 1.37 -13.42 19.59
CA VAL A 66 0.70 -12.14 19.42
C VAL A 66 -0.72 -12.44 18.95
N LYS A 67 -1.70 -11.93 19.70
CA LYS A 67 -3.10 -12.12 19.33
C LYS A 67 -3.36 -11.42 18.01
N LYS A 68 -3.93 -12.16 17.05
CA LYS A 68 -4.33 -11.68 15.72
C LYS A 68 -4.95 -10.28 15.75
N ASP A 69 -5.95 -10.07 16.60
CA ASP A 69 -6.69 -8.81 16.68
C ASP A 69 -5.86 -7.62 17.20
N GLU A 70 -4.88 -7.89 18.05
CA GLU A 70 -3.98 -6.86 18.59
C GLU A 70 -2.99 -6.42 17.52
N PHE A 71 -2.41 -7.38 16.80
CA PHE A 71 -1.51 -7.10 15.68
C PHE A 71 -2.22 -6.35 14.54
N GLU A 72 -3.43 -6.76 14.17
CA GLU A 72 -4.24 -6.02 13.18
C GLU A 72 -4.51 -4.57 13.61
N LYS A 73 -4.79 -4.32 14.90
CA LYS A 73 -5.01 -2.96 15.43
C LYS A 73 -3.76 -2.11 15.37
N GLU A 74 -2.59 -2.68 15.67
CA GLU A 74 -1.32 -1.96 15.59
C GLU A 74 -0.98 -1.58 14.13
N LEU A 75 -1.13 -2.53 13.20
CA LEU A 75 -0.94 -2.27 11.77
C LEU A 75 -1.90 -1.20 11.24
N GLN A 76 -3.18 -1.28 11.64
CA GLN A 76 -4.17 -0.28 11.25
C GLN A 76 -3.86 1.10 11.85
N SER A 77 -3.41 1.15 13.10
CA SER A 77 -3.04 2.40 13.77
C SER A 77 -1.85 3.06 13.09
N LEU A 78 -0.84 2.28 12.69
CA LEU A 78 0.29 2.75 11.91
C LEU A 78 -0.16 3.34 10.57
N TYR A 79 -1.02 2.63 9.83
CA TYR A 79 -1.57 3.14 8.57
C TYR A 79 -2.37 4.43 8.76
N ASN A 80 -3.25 4.48 9.76
CA ASN A 80 -4.06 5.67 10.05
C ASN A 80 -3.15 6.87 10.35
N PHE A 81 -2.15 6.68 11.23
CA PHE A 81 -1.18 7.71 11.55
C PHE A 81 -0.43 8.22 10.32
N LEU A 82 0.05 7.32 9.45
CA LEU A 82 0.74 7.72 8.22
C LEU A 82 -0.19 8.47 7.26
N SER A 83 -1.39 7.94 7.02
CA SER A 83 -2.37 8.52 6.09
C SER A 83 -2.87 9.91 6.50
N GLU A 84 -3.03 10.18 7.79
CA GLU A 84 -3.44 11.48 8.32
C GLU A 84 -2.33 12.53 8.24
N ASN A 85 -1.07 12.11 8.35
CA ASN A 85 0.06 13.03 8.43
C ASN A 85 0.75 13.27 7.09
N LEU A 86 0.66 12.35 6.13
CA LEU A 86 1.26 12.49 4.80
C LEU A 86 0.77 13.74 4.03
N PRO A 87 -0.53 14.11 4.04
CA PRO A 87 -1.01 15.36 3.42
C PRO A 87 -0.43 16.63 4.07
N LYS A 88 -0.16 16.60 5.39
CA LYS A 88 0.45 17.73 6.13
C LYS A 88 1.88 17.98 5.66
N LEU A 89 2.60 16.91 5.30
CA LEU A 89 3.94 16.99 4.71
C LEU A 89 3.91 17.62 3.31
N LYS A 90 2.93 17.28 2.46
CA LYS A 90 2.75 17.90 1.13
C LYS A 90 2.54 19.42 1.23
N ASN A 91 1.66 19.85 2.14
CA ASN A 91 1.33 21.27 2.33
C ASN A 91 2.49 22.10 2.90
N SER A 92 3.34 21.50 3.72
CA SER A 92 4.53 22.17 4.26
C SER A 92 5.67 22.28 3.22
N ALA A 93 5.83 21.29 2.34
CA ALA A 93 6.80 21.32 1.24
C ALA A 93 6.48 22.43 0.20
N VAL A 94 5.20 22.62 -0.14
CA VAL A 94 4.78 23.68 -1.08
C VAL A 94 5.07 25.09 -0.55
N ARG A 95 5.06 25.28 0.78
CA ARG A 95 5.31 26.57 1.45
C ARG A 95 6.81 26.92 1.60
N ARG A 96 7.73 25.95 1.50
CA ARG A 96 9.18 26.12 1.74
C ARG A 96 10.03 26.23 0.46
N LYS A 97 9.53 26.89 -0.59
CA LYS A 97 10.37 27.26 -1.74
C LYS A 97 11.24 28.48 -1.39
N ARG A 98 12.38 28.28 -0.70
CA ARG A 98 13.61 29.11 -0.74
C ARG A 98 14.57 28.65 0.37
N ASN A 99 15.60 27.88 -0.01
CA ASN A 99 16.99 27.92 0.50
C ASN A 99 17.78 26.70 -0.03
N THR A 100 18.93 26.94 -0.65
CA THR A 100 19.70 25.94 -1.42
C THR A 100 20.69 25.11 -0.57
N SER A 101 21.05 25.55 0.63
CA SER A 101 21.95 24.83 1.55
C SER A 101 21.25 23.77 2.41
N GLU A 102 20.04 24.06 2.93
CA GLU A 102 19.18 23.10 3.67
C GLU A 102 18.81 21.86 2.83
N ASN A 103 18.87 21.98 1.51
CA ASN A 103 18.48 20.93 0.57
C ASN A 103 19.45 19.72 0.61
N LYS A 104 20.76 19.92 0.88
CA LYS A 104 21.73 18.81 0.88
C LYS A 104 21.62 17.92 2.10
N GLU A 105 21.53 18.51 3.30
CA GLU A 105 21.40 17.73 4.55
C GLU A 105 20.06 16.99 4.64
N ASN A 106 18.97 17.65 4.21
CA ASN A 106 17.68 16.99 4.16
C ASN A 106 17.67 15.85 3.13
N ASN A 107 18.29 16.03 1.96
CA ASN A 107 18.44 14.94 0.99
C ASN A 107 19.25 13.76 1.55
N ASN A 108 20.35 14.02 2.27
CA ASN A 108 21.13 12.96 2.92
C ASN A 108 20.30 12.21 3.98
N PHE A 109 19.53 12.92 4.79
CA PHE A 109 18.63 12.29 5.76
C PHE A 109 17.56 11.43 5.07
N LEU A 110 16.94 11.93 3.99
CA LEU A 110 15.96 11.16 3.21
C LEU A 110 16.58 9.92 2.57
N ARG A 111 17.82 9.99 2.08
CA ARG A 111 18.55 8.82 1.55
C ARG A 111 18.85 7.80 2.65
N LYS A 112 19.18 8.24 3.86
CA LYS A 112 19.30 7.33 5.03
C LYS A 112 17.98 6.64 5.34
N LEU A 113 16.87 7.37 5.34
CA LEU A 113 15.53 6.79 5.50
C LEU A 113 15.21 5.79 4.37
N GLU A 114 15.61 6.09 3.14
CA GLU A 114 15.46 5.18 1.99
C GLU A 114 16.15 3.83 2.25
N SER A 115 17.39 3.87 2.74
CA SER A 115 18.17 2.68 3.09
C SER A 115 17.48 1.84 4.16
N ILE A 116 16.92 2.49 5.20
CA ILE A 116 16.13 1.80 6.23
C ILE A 116 14.90 1.12 5.61
N ILE A 117 14.16 1.82 4.75
CA ILE A 117 12.97 1.26 4.09
C ILE A 117 13.36 0.09 3.19
N ILE A 118 14.45 0.20 2.43
CA ILE A 118 15.00 -0.88 1.60
C ILE A 118 15.35 -2.09 2.46
N ASN A 119 16.04 -1.89 3.58
CA ASN A 119 16.41 -2.95 4.52
C ASN A 119 15.18 -3.60 5.14
N ALA A 120 14.14 -2.82 5.48
CA ALA A 120 12.87 -3.34 5.97
C ALA A 120 12.15 -4.19 4.92
N LEU A 121 12.04 -3.69 3.69
CA LEU A 121 11.39 -4.41 2.59
C LEU A 121 12.13 -5.72 2.27
N LYS A 122 13.46 -5.70 2.24
CA LYS A 122 14.28 -6.90 2.04
C LYS A 122 14.18 -7.88 3.21
N GLY A 123 14.19 -7.36 4.44
CA GLY A 123 14.14 -8.18 5.65
C GLY A 123 12.78 -8.83 5.87
N LEU A 124 11.69 -8.18 5.43
CA LEU A 124 10.33 -8.72 5.43
C LEU A 124 10.06 -9.65 4.25
N ASN A 125 10.63 -9.37 3.08
CA ASN A 125 10.56 -10.27 1.94
C ASN A 125 11.25 -11.60 2.28
N SER A 126 10.63 -12.74 1.96
CA SER A 126 11.13 -14.08 2.31
C SER A 126 11.28 -14.35 3.82
N SER A 127 10.70 -13.51 4.69
CA SER A 127 10.78 -13.67 6.15
C SER A 127 9.84 -14.74 6.70
N LEU A 128 8.78 -15.07 5.96
CA LEU A 128 7.73 -15.97 6.41
C LEU A 128 7.77 -17.27 5.61
N ASN A 129 8.15 -18.36 6.29
CA ASN A 129 7.89 -19.71 5.77
C ASN A 129 6.38 -19.99 5.89
N LYS A 130 5.75 -20.41 4.78
CA LYS A 130 4.29 -20.48 4.56
C LYS A 130 3.47 -21.27 5.61
N ILE A 131 4.10 -22.10 6.45
CA ILE A 131 3.39 -23.08 7.28
C ILE A 131 3.29 -22.65 8.74
N ASP A 132 4.31 -22.01 9.30
CA ASP A 132 4.42 -21.82 10.76
C ASP A 132 3.76 -20.52 11.28
N HIS A 133 3.37 -19.60 10.38
CA HIS A 133 2.94 -18.24 10.76
C HIS A 133 1.61 -17.79 10.10
N LYS A 134 0.68 -18.73 9.89
CA LYS A 134 -0.58 -18.48 9.17
C LYS A 134 -1.41 -17.33 9.77
N GLU A 135 -1.56 -17.27 11.10
CA GLU A 135 -2.39 -16.24 11.76
C GLU A 135 -1.87 -14.81 11.53
N ILE A 136 -0.55 -14.65 11.44
CA ILE A 136 0.10 -13.37 11.16
C ILE A 136 -0.04 -13.02 9.69
N SER A 137 0.18 -13.99 8.79
CA SER A 137 -0.07 -13.80 7.35
C SER A 137 -1.51 -13.37 7.09
N ASP A 138 -2.48 -13.97 7.80
CA ASP A 138 -3.89 -13.60 7.74
C ASP A 138 -4.11 -12.18 8.28
N SER A 139 -3.44 -11.78 9.37
CA SER A 139 -3.54 -10.43 9.94
C SER A 139 -3.01 -9.36 8.98
N ILE A 140 -1.84 -9.61 8.37
CA ILE A 140 -1.23 -8.74 7.36
C ILE A 140 -2.18 -8.64 6.16
N THR A 141 -2.69 -9.77 5.69
CA THR A 141 -3.63 -9.84 4.55
C THR A 141 -4.90 -9.06 4.83
N ASN A 142 -5.50 -9.24 6.00
CA ASN A 142 -6.70 -8.51 6.41
C ASN A 142 -6.45 -7.01 6.49
N THR A 143 -5.32 -6.59 7.07
CA THR A 143 -4.97 -5.17 7.19
C THR A 143 -4.74 -4.53 5.83
N ILE A 144 -3.92 -5.16 4.96
CA ILE A 144 -3.68 -4.65 3.60
C ILE A 144 -4.98 -4.62 2.79
N THR A 145 -5.83 -5.64 2.94
CA THR A 145 -7.16 -5.67 2.30
C THR A 145 -8.03 -4.49 2.74
N LYS A 146 -8.07 -4.18 4.04
CA LYS A 146 -8.79 -2.99 4.57
C LYS A 146 -8.22 -1.69 3.98
N ILE A 147 -6.89 -1.57 3.90
CA ILE A 147 -6.20 -0.41 3.32
C ILE A 147 -6.58 -0.23 1.85
N ILE A 148 -6.51 -1.30 1.05
CA ILE A 148 -6.85 -1.26 -0.38
C ILE A 148 -8.32 -0.84 -0.57
N LYS A 149 -9.24 -1.39 0.23
CA LYS A 149 -10.67 -1.03 0.18
C LYS A 149 -10.89 0.44 0.50
N ASP A 150 -10.27 0.96 1.57
CA ASP A 150 -10.34 2.37 1.95
C ASP A 150 -9.82 3.29 0.84
N GLN A 151 -8.69 2.95 0.23
CA GLN A 151 -8.12 3.72 -0.88
C GLN A 151 -9.00 3.69 -2.13
N ILE A 152 -9.54 2.53 -2.49
CA ILE A 152 -10.49 2.40 -3.59
C ILE A 152 -11.73 3.26 -3.34
N GLY A 153 -12.31 3.18 -2.13
CA GLY A 153 -13.47 3.99 -1.73
C GLY A 153 -13.24 5.50 -1.81
N LYS A 154 -12.02 5.96 -1.51
CA LYS A 154 -11.63 7.37 -1.66
C LYS A 154 -11.53 7.80 -3.12
N VAL A 155 -11.00 6.94 -4.00
CA VAL A 155 -10.82 7.25 -5.42
C VAL A 155 -12.16 7.26 -6.16
N ILE A 156 -13.03 6.29 -5.92
CA ILE A 156 -14.30 6.14 -6.64
C ILE A 156 -15.19 7.36 -6.52
N LYS A 157 -15.25 7.98 -5.35
CA LYS A 157 -16.07 9.18 -5.10
C LYS A 157 -15.73 10.35 -6.02
N ASN A 158 -14.52 10.35 -6.59
CA ASN A 158 -14.00 11.39 -7.47
C ASN A 158 -14.00 10.99 -8.95
N ILE A 159 -14.50 9.81 -9.31
CA ILE A 159 -14.65 9.41 -10.72
C ILE A 159 -15.82 10.21 -11.29
N ASP A 160 -15.57 10.96 -12.35
CA ASP A 160 -16.62 11.62 -13.13
C ASP A 160 -17.01 10.70 -14.30
N SER A 161 -18.29 10.34 -14.39
CA SER A 161 -18.80 9.46 -15.45
C SER A 161 -20.10 10.01 -16.02
N GLU A 162 -20.11 10.17 -17.34
CA GLU A 162 -21.30 10.61 -18.09
C GLU A 162 -22.35 9.51 -18.24
N ILE A 163 -21.99 8.25 -17.96
CA ILE A 163 -22.82 7.07 -18.25
C ILE A 163 -23.47 6.52 -16.97
N VAL A 164 -22.72 6.48 -15.85
CA VAL A 164 -23.19 5.94 -14.58
C VAL A 164 -22.91 6.94 -13.47
N SER A 165 -23.96 7.34 -12.73
CA SER A 165 -23.78 8.27 -11.62
C SER A 165 -22.78 7.74 -10.57
N ASN A 166 -22.05 8.63 -9.91
CA ASN A 166 -21.04 8.27 -8.92
C ASN A 166 -21.59 7.36 -7.80
N ASN A 167 -22.82 7.62 -7.34
CA ASN A 167 -23.47 6.82 -6.30
C ASN A 167 -23.68 5.36 -6.74
N LYS A 168 -24.04 5.14 -8.01
CA LYS A 168 -24.23 3.80 -8.58
C LYS A 168 -22.89 3.10 -8.78
N LEU A 169 -21.90 3.84 -9.28
CA LEU A 169 -20.55 3.31 -9.46
C LEU A 169 -19.91 2.92 -8.12
N GLU A 170 -20.13 3.71 -7.06
CA GLU A 170 -19.71 3.38 -5.69
C GLU A 170 -20.34 2.07 -5.21
N LYS A 171 -21.65 1.86 -5.41
CA LYS A 171 -22.32 0.60 -5.07
C LYS A 171 -21.73 -0.60 -5.79
N ILE A 172 -21.59 -0.51 -7.12
CA ILE A 172 -21.05 -1.60 -7.95
C ILE A 172 -19.65 -1.97 -7.48
N VAL A 173 -18.77 -0.98 -7.29
CA VAL A 173 -17.39 -1.27 -6.88
C VAL A 173 -17.33 -1.78 -5.44
N ASN A 174 -18.20 -1.31 -4.53
CA ASN A 174 -18.29 -1.86 -3.18
C ASN A 174 -18.64 -3.36 -3.19
N ILE A 175 -19.58 -3.79 -4.04
CA ILE A 175 -19.89 -5.22 -4.21
C ILE A 175 -18.63 -5.98 -4.69
N VAL A 176 -17.90 -5.43 -5.66
CA VAL A 176 -16.69 -6.08 -6.21
C VAL A 176 -15.58 -6.19 -5.17
N ILE A 177 -15.28 -5.13 -4.40
CA ILE A 177 -14.19 -5.17 -3.41
C ILE A 177 -14.57 -5.99 -2.16
N GLU A 178 -15.86 -6.10 -1.83
CA GLU A 178 -16.32 -6.98 -0.75
C GLU A 178 -16.31 -8.46 -1.14
N ASN A 179 -16.32 -8.75 -2.43
CA ASN A 179 -16.36 -10.11 -2.94
C ASN A 179 -15.13 -10.92 -2.53
N LYS A 180 -15.35 -12.20 -2.20
CA LYS A 180 -14.29 -13.14 -1.78
C LYS A 180 -13.14 -13.26 -2.78
N TYR A 181 -13.43 -13.19 -4.08
CA TYR A 181 -12.42 -13.34 -5.13
C TYR A 181 -11.44 -12.16 -5.17
N PHE A 182 -11.88 -10.97 -4.77
CA PHE A 182 -11.01 -9.81 -4.61
C PHE A 182 -10.05 -10.00 -3.42
N ASN A 183 -10.57 -10.52 -2.29
CA ASN A 183 -9.75 -10.83 -1.13
C ASN A 183 -8.74 -11.96 -1.42
N GLU A 184 -9.15 -13.00 -2.17
CA GLU A 184 -8.27 -14.09 -2.63
C GLU A 184 -7.09 -13.55 -3.45
N LEU A 185 -7.36 -12.64 -4.41
CA LEU A 185 -6.30 -12.01 -5.22
C LEU A 185 -5.28 -11.25 -4.35
N ILE A 186 -5.75 -10.47 -3.38
CA ILE A 186 -4.87 -9.72 -2.46
C ILE A 186 -4.03 -10.69 -1.61
N SER A 187 -4.67 -11.72 -1.06
CA SER A 187 -4.00 -12.76 -0.27
C SER A 187 -2.87 -13.45 -1.05
N ASP A 188 -3.12 -13.79 -2.31
CA ASP A 188 -2.13 -14.41 -3.19
C ASP A 188 -0.92 -13.48 -3.40
N ILE A 189 -1.17 -12.21 -3.72
CA ILE A 189 -0.10 -11.20 -3.92
C ILE A 189 0.76 -11.04 -2.67
N ILE A 190 0.14 -10.95 -1.50
CA ILE A 190 0.84 -10.77 -0.22
C ILE A 190 1.66 -12.02 0.10
N THR A 191 1.07 -13.20 -0.10
CA THR A 191 1.74 -14.48 0.11
C THR A 191 2.97 -14.61 -0.79
N ASP A 192 2.86 -14.23 -2.06
CA ASP A 192 3.97 -14.25 -3.02
C ASP A 192 5.06 -13.24 -2.66
N PHE A 193 4.72 -12.10 -2.04
CA PHE A 193 5.72 -11.16 -1.54
C PHE A 193 6.46 -11.69 -0.31
N LEU A 194 5.72 -12.22 0.67
CA LEU A 194 6.27 -12.65 1.96
C LEU A 194 7.06 -13.96 1.87
N ALA A 195 6.65 -14.87 0.99
CA ALA A 195 7.28 -16.18 0.79
C ALA A 195 8.07 -16.28 -0.54
N GLY A 196 8.16 -15.18 -1.29
CA GLY A 196 8.79 -15.14 -2.61
C GLY A 196 10.31 -15.14 -2.59
N LYS A 197 10.89 -15.04 -3.79
CA LYS A 197 12.34 -14.86 -3.95
C LYS A 197 12.77 -13.50 -3.43
N LYS A 198 13.92 -13.48 -2.76
CA LYS A 198 14.54 -12.26 -2.25
C LYS A 198 14.68 -11.20 -3.34
N ILE A 199 14.26 -9.98 -3.04
CA ILE A 199 14.41 -8.84 -3.95
C ILE A 199 15.83 -8.28 -3.88
N GLU A 200 16.61 -8.52 -4.94
CA GLU A 200 17.94 -7.95 -5.11
C GLU A 200 17.87 -6.56 -5.76
N SER A 201 17.75 -5.50 -4.96
CA SER A 201 17.87 -4.12 -5.42
C SER A 201 18.23 -3.17 -4.28
N ASN A 202 19.01 -2.12 -4.55
CA ASN A 202 19.39 -1.10 -3.57
C ASN A 202 18.70 0.25 -3.82
N ASN A 203 17.67 0.26 -4.65
CA ASN A 203 16.89 1.44 -4.97
C ASN A 203 15.41 1.15 -4.74
N ILE A 204 14.73 2.03 -4.00
CA ILE A 204 13.35 1.80 -3.59
C ILE A 204 12.37 1.76 -4.78
N GLY A 205 12.55 2.60 -5.81
CA GLY A 205 11.75 2.56 -7.03
C GLY A 205 11.88 1.23 -7.78
N SER A 206 13.09 0.67 -7.83
CA SER A 206 13.31 -0.67 -8.39
C SER A 206 12.69 -1.79 -7.53
N ILE A 207 12.64 -1.65 -6.21
CA ILE A 207 11.93 -2.61 -5.33
C ILE A 207 10.43 -2.54 -5.58
N ILE A 208 9.85 -1.34 -5.57
CA ILE A 208 8.42 -1.13 -5.86
C ILE A 208 8.08 -1.69 -7.25
N SER A 209 8.91 -1.41 -8.25
CA SER A 209 8.74 -1.95 -9.60
C SER A 209 8.72 -3.47 -9.63
N LYS A 210 9.62 -4.16 -8.92
CA LYS A 210 9.62 -5.63 -8.87
C LYS A 210 8.36 -6.18 -8.18
N ILE A 211 7.88 -5.51 -7.13
CA ILE A 211 6.62 -5.86 -6.46
C ILE A 211 5.46 -5.70 -7.45
N LEU A 212 5.39 -4.57 -8.15
CA LEU A 212 4.35 -4.30 -9.14
C LEU A 212 4.45 -5.21 -10.37
N GLU A 213 5.65 -5.65 -10.77
CA GLU A 213 5.84 -6.63 -11.85
C GLU A 213 5.19 -7.97 -11.48
N ASN A 214 5.34 -8.42 -10.23
CA ASN A 214 4.68 -9.63 -9.74
C ASN A 214 3.16 -9.46 -9.72
N VAL A 215 2.66 -8.32 -9.21
CA VAL A 215 1.22 -7.99 -9.23
C VAL A 215 0.68 -7.96 -10.66
N SER A 216 1.40 -7.29 -11.57
CA SER A 216 1.06 -7.18 -13.00
C SER A 216 0.98 -8.57 -13.65
N SER A 217 1.97 -9.42 -13.42
CA SER A 217 1.99 -10.79 -13.96
C SER A 217 0.79 -11.60 -13.47
N LYS A 218 0.52 -11.57 -12.16
CA LYS A 218 -0.62 -12.27 -11.55
C LYS A 218 -1.96 -11.77 -12.11
N LEU A 219 -2.15 -10.46 -12.16
CA LEU A 219 -3.35 -9.85 -12.76
C LEU A 219 -3.51 -10.26 -14.23
N ASN A 220 -2.47 -10.14 -15.05
CA ASN A 220 -2.55 -10.49 -16.47
C ASN A 220 -2.91 -11.96 -16.71
N ASN A 221 -2.48 -12.87 -15.83
CA ASN A 221 -2.78 -14.29 -15.94
C ASN A 221 -4.19 -14.63 -15.42
N ASP A 222 -4.63 -13.98 -14.34
CA ASP A 222 -5.83 -14.42 -13.59
C ASP A 222 -7.06 -13.53 -13.82
N ILE A 223 -6.91 -12.32 -14.36
CA ILE A 223 -8.00 -11.32 -14.43
C ILE A 223 -9.24 -11.82 -15.16
N VAL A 224 -9.08 -12.62 -16.21
CA VAL A 224 -10.19 -13.20 -16.97
C VAL A 224 -11.03 -14.12 -16.09
N ASN A 225 -10.35 -15.00 -15.34
CA ASN A 225 -10.99 -15.92 -14.43
C ASN A 225 -11.64 -15.18 -13.26
N ILE A 226 -11.00 -14.11 -12.77
CA ILE A 226 -11.54 -13.25 -11.72
C ILE A 226 -12.82 -12.54 -12.19
N VAL A 227 -12.81 -11.95 -13.39
CA VAL A 227 -14.00 -11.30 -13.97
C VAL A 227 -15.13 -12.30 -14.18
N LYS A 228 -14.83 -13.49 -14.72
CA LYS A 228 -15.83 -14.57 -14.85
C LYS A 228 -16.44 -14.94 -13.49
N LYS A 229 -15.60 -15.06 -12.45
CA LYS A 229 -16.04 -15.33 -11.08
C LYS A 229 -16.95 -14.21 -10.54
N PHE A 230 -16.69 -12.94 -10.86
CA PHE A 230 -17.59 -11.83 -10.50
C PHE A 230 -18.95 -11.94 -11.20
N THR A 231 -19.03 -12.46 -12.43
CA THR A 231 -20.32 -12.67 -13.10
C THR A 231 -21.20 -13.74 -12.43
N LEU A 232 -20.65 -14.53 -11.50
CA LEU A 232 -21.40 -15.48 -10.68
C LEU A 232 -22.04 -14.82 -9.45
N ASP A 233 -21.67 -13.58 -9.13
CA ASP A 233 -22.25 -12.85 -8.01
C ASP A 233 -23.61 -12.27 -8.40
N GLU A 234 -24.69 -12.88 -7.88
CA GLU A 234 -26.06 -12.47 -8.18
C GLU A 234 -26.36 -11.05 -7.73
N LYS A 235 -25.75 -10.56 -6.64
CA LYS A 235 -25.95 -9.18 -6.18
C LYS A 235 -25.36 -8.20 -7.20
N LEU A 236 -24.16 -8.49 -7.69
CA LEU A 236 -23.52 -7.68 -8.72
C LEU A 236 -24.36 -7.66 -10.00
N ILE A 237 -24.79 -8.82 -10.48
CA ILE A 237 -25.58 -8.92 -11.71
C ILE A 237 -26.92 -8.21 -11.56
N ASN A 238 -27.61 -8.36 -10.43
CA ASN A 238 -28.90 -7.71 -10.20
C ASN A 238 -28.77 -6.17 -10.13
N GLU A 239 -27.70 -5.65 -9.54
CA GLU A 239 -27.43 -4.21 -9.54
C GLU A 239 -27.19 -3.72 -10.98
N LEU A 240 -26.40 -4.44 -11.77
CA LEU A 240 -26.14 -4.11 -13.18
C LEU A 240 -27.42 -4.18 -14.05
N VAL A 241 -28.29 -5.18 -13.82
CA VAL A 241 -29.59 -5.28 -14.51
C VAL A 241 -30.45 -4.07 -14.17
N THR A 242 -30.54 -3.71 -12.89
CA THR A 242 -31.33 -2.56 -12.43
C THR A 242 -30.83 -1.27 -13.07
N ASP A 243 -29.51 -1.08 -13.09
CA ASP A 243 -28.89 0.10 -13.71
C ASP A 243 -29.12 0.13 -15.23
N LEU A 244 -29.08 -1.01 -15.91
CA LEU A 244 -29.34 -1.10 -17.34
C LEU A 244 -30.80 -0.77 -17.67
N ILE A 245 -31.75 -1.27 -16.89
CA ILE A 245 -33.18 -0.98 -17.04
C ILE A 245 -33.43 0.54 -16.93
N GLU A 246 -32.84 1.17 -15.92
CA GLU A 246 -32.97 2.62 -15.70
C GLU A 246 -32.29 3.42 -16.82
N PHE A 247 -31.07 3.03 -17.20
CA PHE A 247 -30.32 3.69 -18.27
C PHE A 247 -31.06 3.67 -19.60
N LEU A 248 -31.66 2.54 -19.95
CA LEU A 248 -32.46 2.37 -21.16
C LEU A 248 -33.91 2.87 -21.01
N SER A 249 -34.30 3.34 -19.82
CA SER A 249 -35.67 3.77 -19.51
C SER A 249 -36.73 2.72 -19.87
N LEU A 250 -36.44 1.44 -19.59
CA LEU A 250 -37.36 0.35 -19.91
C LEU A 250 -38.54 0.34 -18.94
N GLU A 251 -39.75 0.48 -19.47
CA GLU A 251 -40.99 0.44 -18.68
C GLU A 251 -41.56 -0.98 -18.57
N LYS A 252 -42.26 -1.26 -17.45
CA LYS A 252 -43.01 -2.51 -17.21
C LYS A 252 -42.18 -3.79 -17.29
N THR A 253 -40.90 -3.71 -16.96
CA THR A 253 -40.00 -4.88 -16.89
C THR A 253 -40.45 -5.85 -15.79
N ASN A 254 -40.70 -7.09 -16.19
CA ASN A 254 -41.08 -8.18 -15.29
C ASN A 254 -39.85 -9.02 -14.87
N GLU A 255 -40.06 -10.10 -14.10
CA GLU A 255 -38.96 -10.96 -13.65
C GLU A 255 -38.31 -11.77 -14.78
N GLU A 256 -39.06 -12.16 -15.82
CA GLU A 256 -38.50 -12.84 -17.00
C GLU A 256 -37.54 -11.91 -17.77
N ASP A 257 -37.91 -10.63 -17.90
CA ASP A 257 -37.06 -9.62 -18.53
C ASP A 257 -35.76 -9.42 -17.75
N LYS A 258 -35.84 -9.36 -16.41
CA LYS A 258 -34.66 -9.25 -15.54
C LYS A 258 -33.76 -10.48 -15.65
N GLU A 259 -34.33 -11.67 -15.71
CA GLU A 259 -33.57 -12.91 -15.87
C GLU A 259 -32.86 -12.95 -17.23
N PHE A 260 -33.55 -12.55 -18.30
CA PHE A 260 -32.97 -12.43 -19.64
C PHE A 260 -31.81 -11.42 -19.66
N LEU A 261 -32.02 -10.21 -19.13
CA LEU A 261 -30.99 -9.18 -19.05
C LEU A 261 -29.80 -9.65 -18.19
N GLY A 262 -30.05 -10.36 -17.09
CA GLY A 262 -29.00 -10.94 -16.26
C GLY A 262 -28.15 -11.95 -17.01
N LYS A 263 -28.76 -12.83 -17.81
CA LYS A 263 -28.04 -13.77 -18.69
C LYS A 263 -27.23 -13.02 -19.75
N LEU A 264 -27.84 -12.04 -20.41
CA LEU A 264 -27.19 -11.23 -21.44
C LEU A 264 -25.97 -10.47 -20.89
N ILE A 265 -26.10 -9.84 -19.72
CA ILE A 265 -25.00 -9.12 -19.06
C ILE A 265 -23.85 -10.08 -18.74
N LYS A 266 -24.14 -11.27 -18.20
CA LYS A 266 -23.12 -12.30 -17.94
C LYS A 266 -22.38 -12.68 -19.20
N GLU A 267 -23.09 -12.92 -20.31
CA GLU A 267 -22.48 -13.25 -21.60
C GLU A 267 -21.62 -12.11 -22.14
N ILE A 268 -22.11 -10.87 -22.10
CA ILE A 268 -21.37 -9.69 -22.54
C ILE A 268 -20.09 -9.50 -21.73
N ILE A 269 -20.16 -9.55 -20.40
CA ILE A 269 -18.98 -9.37 -19.53
C ILE A 269 -17.96 -10.48 -19.80
N ASN A 270 -18.41 -11.73 -19.88
CA ASN A 270 -17.53 -12.87 -20.14
C ASN A 270 -16.86 -12.77 -21.52
N TYR A 271 -17.61 -12.35 -22.54
CA TYR A 271 -17.05 -12.10 -23.86
C TYR A 271 -16.01 -10.96 -23.83
N LEU A 272 -16.35 -9.82 -23.23
CA LEU A 272 -15.47 -8.66 -23.12
C LEU A 272 -14.17 -8.99 -22.40
N ALA A 273 -14.24 -9.75 -21.30
CA ALA A 273 -13.09 -10.19 -20.52
C ALA A 273 -12.09 -11.02 -21.35
N GLU A 274 -12.58 -11.76 -22.35
CA GLU A 274 -11.75 -12.58 -23.22
C GLU A 274 -11.09 -11.79 -24.36
N THR A 275 -11.57 -10.59 -24.66
CA THR A 275 -11.09 -9.80 -25.79
C THR A 275 -9.65 -9.33 -25.61
N ASN A 276 -8.93 -9.23 -26.74
CA ASN A 276 -7.61 -8.61 -26.78
C ASN A 276 -7.65 -7.15 -26.33
N TYR A 277 -8.77 -6.46 -26.57
CA TYR A 277 -8.96 -5.10 -26.09
C TYR A 277 -8.88 -5.05 -24.57
N PHE A 278 -9.68 -5.84 -23.85
CA PHE A 278 -9.62 -5.88 -22.40
C PHE A 278 -8.26 -6.35 -21.88
N LYS A 279 -7.80 -7.54 -22.28
CA LYS A 279 -6.56 -8.14 -21.78
C LYS A 279 -5.33 -7.27 -22.05
N THR A 280 -5.17 -6.80 -23.28
CA THR A 280 -3.96 -6.09 -23.69
C THR A 280 -4.08 -4.58 -23.48
N LYS A 281 -5.17 -3.97 -23.94
CA LYS A 281 -5.29 -2.50 -23.94
C LYS A 281 -5.65 -1.95 -22.58
N ILE A 282 -6.49 -2.65 -21.81
CA ILE A 282 -6.93 -2.20 -20.49
C ILE A 282 -5.98 -2.76 -19.43
N ILE A 283 -5.88 -4.07 -19.27
CA ILE A 283 -5.13 -4.66 -18.15
C ILE A 283 -3.63 -4.50 -18.35
N LYS A 284 -3.05 -5.17 -19.36
CA LYS A 284 -1.60 -5.19 -19.55
C LYS A 284 -0.98 -3.80 -19.67
N ARG A 285 -1.53 -2.92 -20.51
CA ARG A 285 -0.97 -1.56 -20.66
C ARG A 285 -1.04 -0.74 -19.38
N THR A 286 -2.13 -0.85 -18.61
CA THR A 286 -2.26 -0.12 -17.34
C THR A 286 -1.26 -0.64 -16.34
N THR A 287 -1.13 -1.95 -16.19
CA THR A 287 -0.18 -2.54 -15.23
C THR A 287 1.27 -2.32 -15.65
N ASP A 288 1.60 -2.44 -16.95
CA ASP A 288 2.94 -2.17 -17.49
C ASP A 288 3.32 -0.68 -17.31
N PHE A 289 2.37 0.24 -17.50
CA PHE A 289 2.58 1.66 -17.24
C PHE A 289 2.91 1.91 -15.77
N LEU A 290 2.12 1.37 -14.84
CA LEU A 290 2.35 1.53 -13.40
C LEU A 290 3.70 0.93 -12.97
N VAL A 291 4.03 -0.26 -13.48
CA VAL A 291 5.34 -0.89 -13.28
C VAL A 291 6.46 0.03 -13.75
N SER A 292 6.36 0.56 -14.97
CA SER A 292 7.41 1.40 -15.55
C SER A 292 7.56 2.71 -14.78
N TYR A 293 6.44 3.36 -14.46
CA TYR A 293 6.40 4.62 -13.72
C TYR A 293 6.93 4.48 -12.29
N SER A 294 6.76 3.32 -11.65
CA SER A 294 7.29 3.09 -10.30
C SER A 294 8.82 3.11 -10.20
N LYS A 295 9.53 2.87 -11.31
CA LYS A 295 11.00 3.00 -11.36
C LYS A 295 11.44 4.44 -11.20
N GLU A 296 10.56 5.41 -11.45
CA GLU A 296 10.84 6.84 -11.34
C GLU A 296 10.71 7.36 -9.90
N PHE A 297 10.22 6.54 -8.97
CA PHE A 297 10.04 6.97 -7.58
C PHE A 297 11.39 7.33 -6.93
N ASP A 298 11.45 8.58 -6.42
CA ASP A 298 12.59 9.12 -5.69
C ASP A 298 12.11 9.70 -4.35
N ILE A 299 12.68 9.19 -3.25
CA ILE A 299 12.34 9.63 -1.88
C ILE A 299 12.63 11.11 -1.63
N THR A 300 13.48 11.74 -2.44
CA THR A 300 13.78 13.18 -2.35
C THR A 300 12.70 14.03 -2.99
N LYS A 301 11.85 13.44 -3.84
CA LYS A 301 10.72 14.10 -4.51
C LYS A 301 9.46 13.23 -4.52
N PRO A 302 9.01 12.73 -3.35
CA PRO A 302 7.99 11.69 -3.28
C PRO A 302 6.59 12.17 -3.68
N PHE A 303 6.37 13.48 -3.81
CA PHE A 303 5.10 14.08 -4.26
C PHE A 303 5.09 14.44 -5.76
N GLN A 304 6.22 14.29 -6.46
CA GLN A 304 6.27 14.43 -7.92
C GLN A 304 5.88 13.13 -8.63
N TRP A 305 6.19 12.01 -7.98
CA TRP A 305 5.64 10.69 -8.27
C TRP A 305 4.23 10.58 -7.68
#